data_AF-A0AAE5XJR9-F1
#
_entry.id   AF-A0AAE5XJR9-F1
#
_cell.length_a   1.000
_cell.length_b   1.000
_cell.length_c   1.000
_cell.angle_alpha   90.00
_cell.angle_beta   90.00
_cell.angle_gamma   90.00
#
_symmetry.space_group_name_H-M   'P 1'
#
loop_
_entity.id
_entity.type
_entity.pdbx_description
1 polymer ?
#
loop_
_entity_poly.entity_id
_entity_poly.type
_entity_poly.pdbx_seq_one_letter_code
_entity_poly.pdbx_strand_id
1 'polypeptide(L)'
;MSKVEVKIFQSKLIAKALDPEEAQALFDDFRAYKSTGVLPDTFGRDAPYDHTTNRKYLELQHIHIMRGGKKFPLYTVQFYRTSGYVLVYS
;
A
#
# COMPACT_ATOMS: atom_id res chain seq x y z
N MET A 1 -11.93 -10.99 -17.80
CA MET A 1 -11.53 -10.74 -16.40
C MET A 1 -11.99 -9.34 -16.04
N SER A 2 -12.84 -9.18 -15.02
CA SER A 2 -13.34 -7.87 -14.60
C SER A 2 -12.21 -7.05 -14.00
N LYS A 3 -12.12 -5.77 -14.39
CA LYS A 3 -11.17 -4.80 -13.85
C LYS A 3 -11.57 -4.50 -12.40
N VAL A 4 -10.77 -4.92 -11.42
CA VAL A 4 -11.01 -4.59 -10.01
C VAL A 4 -10.78 -3.09 -9.84
N GLU A 5 -11.83 -2.36 -9.48
CA GLU A 5 -11.75 -0.92 -9.20
C GLU A 5 -11.24 -0.72 -7.78
N VAL A 6 -9.96 -0.38 -7.64
CA VAL A 6 -9.32 -0.14 -6.34
C VAL A 6 -9.50 1.32 -5.94
N LYS A 7 -10.18 1.56 -4.81
CA LYS A 7 -10.39 2.91 -4.26
C LYS A 7 -9.30 3.20 -3.22
N ILE A 8 -8.47 4.21 -3.50
CA ILE A 8 -7.37 4.61 -2.62
C ILE A 8 -7.81 5.86 -1.85
N PHE A 9 -7.76 5.79 -0.53
CA PHE A 9 -8.11 6.91 0.35
C PHE A 9 -6.85 7.50 0.98
N GLN A 10 -6.51 8.73 0.60
CA GLN A 10 -5.37 9.45 1.17
C GLN A 10 -5.85 10.57 2.10
N SER A 11 -5.27 10.63 3.30
CA SER A 11 -5.49 11.78 4.19
C SER A 11 -4.92 13.06 3.56
N LYS A 12 -5.64 14.18 3.67
CA LYS A 12 -5.16 15.51 3.24
C LYS A 12 -3.83 15.92 3.88
N LEU A 13 -3.51 15.40 5.07
CA LEU A 13 -2.24 15.65 5.75
C LEU A 13 -1.09 14.90 5.07
N ILE A 14 -1.35 13.69 4.59
CA ILE A 14 -0.37 12.87 3.86
C ILE A 14 -0.17 13.43 2.45
N ALA A 15 -1.24 13.89 1.80
CA ALA A 15 -1.15 14.56 0.50
C ALA A 15 -0.30 15.85 0.53
N LYS A 16 -0.27 16.55 1.66
CA LYS A 16 0.59 17.73 1.86
C LYS A 16 2.05 17.39 2.21
N ALA A 17 2.32 16.16 2.64
CA ALA A 17 3.64 15.70 3.09
C ALA A 17 4.34 14.78 2.06
N LEU A 18 3.70 14.51 0.94
CA LEU A 18 4.25 13.78 -0.19
C LEU A 18 4.44 14.75 -1.35
N ASP A 19 5.51 14.53 -2.11
CA ASP A 19 5.58 15.07 -3.46
C ASP A 19 4.41 14.48 -4.29
N PRO A 20 3.60 15.30 -4.97
CA PRO A 20 2.49 14.82 -5.78
C PRO A 20 2.89 13.77 -6.83
N GLU A 21 4.09 13.88 -7.40
CA GLU A 21 4.60 12.95 -8.40
C GLU A 21 4.94 11.59 -7.77
N GLU A 22 5.62 11.61 -6.60
CA GLU A 22 5.90 10.39 -5.83
C GLU A 22 4.61 9.68 -5.38
N ALA A 23 3.60 10.45 -4.97
CA ALA A 23 2.31 9.90 -4.56
C ALA A 23 1.59 9.24 -5.73
N GLN A 24 1.59 9.87 -6.91
CA GLN A 24 0.97 9.31 -8.10
C GLN A 24 1.68 8.03 -8.56
N ALA A 25 3.01 8.02 -8.59
CA ALA A 25 3.80 6.83 -8.91
C ALA A 25 3.50 5.67 -7.95
N LEU A 26 3.41 5.95 -6.64
CA LEU A 26 3.02 4.96 -5.63
C LEU A 26 1.63 4.37 -5.93
N PHE A 27 0.67 5.19 -6.34
CA PHE A 27 -0.68 4.71 -6.66
C PHE A 27 -0.73 3.89 -7.94
N ASP A 28 0.09 4.23 -8.94
CA ASP A 28 0.17 3.48 -10.19
C ASP A 28 0.83 2.11 -9.97
N ASP A 29 1.92 2.07 -9.19
CA ASP A 29 2.52 0.81 -8.72
C ASP A 29 1.50 -0.04 -7.94
N PHE A 30 0.69 0.59 -7.09
CA PHE A 30 -0.34 -0.10 -6.33
C PHE A 30 -1.45 -0.67 -7.20
N ARG A 31 -1.93 0.07 -8.20
CA ARG A 31 -2.91 -0.44 -9.16
C ARG A 31 -2.33 -1.58 -9.99
N ALA A 32 -1.07 -1.48 -10.41
CA ALA A 32 -0.37 -2.54 -11.14
C ALA A 32 -0.26 -3.80 -10.27
N TYR A 33 0.17 -3.67 -9.02
CA TYR A 33 0.23 -4.78 -8.07
C TYR A 33 -1.13 -5.47 -7.89
N LYS A 34 -2.21 -4.73 -7.63
CA LYS A 34 -3.54 -5.34 -7.42
C LYS A 34 -4.14 -5.96 -8.67
N SER A 35 -3.77 -5.50 -9.87
CA SER A 35 -4.28 -6.04 -11.14
C SER A 35 -3.46 -7.21 -11.68
N THR A 36 -2.15 -7.22 -11.46
CA THR A 36 -1.23 -8.21 -12.05
C THR A 36 -0.70 -9.22 -11.04
N GLY A 37 -0.76 -8.92 -9.74
CA GLY A 37 -0.11 -9.70 -8.68
C GLY A 37 1.40 -9.52 -8.61
N VAL A 38 2.02 -8.75 -9.49
CA VAL A 38 3.46 -8.47 -9.47
C VAL A 38 3.76 -7.53 -8.31
N LEU A 39 4.53 -8.00 -7.32
CA LEU A 39 4.87 -7.26 -6.12
C LEU A 39 6.11 -6.39 -6.33
N PRO A 40 6.02 -5.05 -6.22
CA PRO A 40 7.18 -4.17 -6.24
C PRO A 40 8.12 -4.40 -5.04
N ASP A 41 9.42 -4.17 -5.23
CA ASP A 41 10.43 -4.28 -4.16
C ASP A 41 10.20 -3.29 -2.99
N THR A 42 9.47 -2.22 -3.27
CA THR A 42 9.08 -1.18 -2.30
C THR A 42 7.89 -1.61 -1.45
N PHE A 43 7.18 -2.68 -1.85
CA PHE A 43 5.96 -3.15 -1.20
C PHE A 43 6.25 -4.36 -0.32
N GLY A 44 5.56 -4.37 0.81
CA GLY A 44 5.70 -5.34 1.85
C GLY A 44 4.43 -6.14 2.08
N ARG A 45 4.21 -6.49 3.35
CA ARG A 45 3.07 -7.27 3.79
C ARG A 45 1.78 -6.54 3.45
N ASP A 46 0.89 -7.28 2.78
CA ASP A 46 -0.49 -6.90 2.51
C ASP A 46 -1.39 -7.67 3.50
N ALA A 47 -2.17 -6.97 4.30
CA ALA A 47 -2.95 -7.57 5.38
C ALA A 47 -4.21 -6.78 5.73
N PRO A 48 -5.19 -7.40 6.41
CA PRO A 48 -6.34 -6.68 6.95
C PRO A 48 -5.90 -5.54 7.87
N TYR A 49 -6.56 -4.38 7.75
CA TYR A 49 -6.33 -3.25 8.64
C TYR A 49 -7.18 -3.41 9.91
N ASP A 50 -6.61 -4.10 10.90
CA ASP A 50 -7.17 -4.38 12.22
C ASP A 50 -6.75 -3.35 13.29
N HIS A 51 -5.97 -2.34 12.90
CA HIS A 51 -5.48 -1.32 13.81
C HIS A 51 -6.59 -0.30 14.19
N THR A 52 -6.80 -0.15 15.50
CA THR A 52 -7.83 0.67 16.17
C THR A 52 -9.26 0.13 15.98
N THR A 53 -10.24 0.77 16.62
CA THR A 53 -11.71 0.50 16.60
C THR A 53 -12.33 0.64 15.22
N ASN A 54 -11.58 0.28 14.18
CA ASN A 54 -12.01 0.28 12.81
C ASN A 54 -13.19 -0.68 12.70
N ARG A 55 -14.26 -0.17 12.09
CA ARG A 55 -15.50 -0.92 12.04
C ARG A 55 -15.27 -2.07 11.07
N LYS A 56 -15.27 -3.31 11.57
CA LYS A 56 -14.94 -4.54 10.80
C LYS A 56 -15.68 -4.64 9.46
N TYR A 57 -16.86 -4.02 9.35
CA TYR A 57 -17.65 -3.97 8.12
C TYR A 57 -17.03 -3.13 6.98
N LEU A 58 -16.00 -2.33 7.25
CA LEU A 58 -15.33 -1.52 6.23
C LEU A 58 -14.33 -2.33 5.39
N GLU A 59 -14.01 -3.56 5.80
CA GLU A 59 -13.16 -4.53 5.08
C GLU A 59 -11.79 -3.97 4.64
N LEU A 60 -11.30 -2.93 5.33
CA LEU A 60 -10.07 -2.25 4.97
C LEU A 60 -8.87 -3.18 5.02
N GLN A 61 -7.97 -2.97 4.08
CA GLN A 61 -6.66 -3.61 3.99
C GLN A 61 -5.57 -2.55 4.13
N HIS A 62 -4.36 -2.99 4.42
CA HIS A 62 -3.18 -2.17 4.33
C HIS A 62 -2.01 -2.93 3.75
N ILE A 63 -1.14 -2.20 3.06
CA ILE A 63 0.14 -2.70 2.59
C ILE A 63 1.28 -1.86 3.15
N HIS A 64 2.31 -2.53 3.68
CA HIS A 64 3.53 -1.85 4.11
C HIS A 64 4.32 -1.34 2.91
N ILE A 65 4.86 -0.13 3.01
CA ILE A 65 5.65 0.49 1.94
C ILE A 65 6.99 1.01 2.46
N MET A 66 7.99 1.02 1.60
CA MET A 66 9.26 1.74 1.82
C MET A 66 9.21 3.10 1.11
N ARG A 67 9.86 4.09 1.70
CA ARG A 67 9.95 5.47 1.16
C ARG A 67 11.41 5.91 1.04
N GLY A 68 11.64 6.97 0.26
CA GLY A 68 12.96 7.60 0.11
C GLY A 68 13.98 6.71 -0.59
N GLY A 69 13.57 6.03 -1.66
CA GLY A 69 14.43 5.13 -2.45
C GLY A 69 14.83 3.82 -1.76
N LYS A 70 14.35 3.56 -0.55
CA LYS A 70 14.60 2.31 0.16
C LYS A 70 13.73 1.18 -0.38
N LYS A 71 14.22 -0.06 -0.26
CA LYS A 71 13.54 -1.29 -0.67
C LYS A 71 13.54 -2.31 0.46
N PHE A 72 12.61 -3.25 0.43
CA PHE A 72 12.69 -4.42 1.29
C PHE A 72 13.85 -5.34 0.85
N PRO A 73 14.43 -6.14 1.76
CA PRO A 73 15.45 -7.11 1.37
C PRO A 73 14.90 -8.13 0.37
N LEU A 74 15.69 -8.42 -0.68
CA LEU A 74 15.30 -9.26 -1.83
C LEU A 74 14.75 -10.62 -1.42
N TYR A 75 15.40 -11.27 -0.44
CA TYR A 75 15.08 -12.64 -0.03
C TYR A 75 14.07 -12.73 1.12
N THR A 76 13.49 -11.60 1.55
CA THR A 76 12.45 -11.61 2.57
C THR A 76 11.09 -11.87 1.93
N VAL A 77 10.41 -12.93 2.35
CA VAL A 77 9.03 -13.20 1.90
C VAL A 77 8.11 -12.04 2.29
N GLN A 78 7.12 -11.74 1.44
CA GLN A 78 6.24 -10.57 1.57
C GLN A 78 5.65 -10.43 2.98
N PHE A 79 5.23 -11.53 3.60
CA PHE A 79 4.62 -11.53 4.92
C PHE A 79 5.52 -10.89 6.02
N TYR A 80 6.85 -11.03 5.92
CA TYR A 80 7.78 -10.45 6.89
C TYR A 80 8.27 -9.05 6.51
N ARG A 81 7.84 -8.50 5.38
CA ARG A 81 8.18 -7.15 4.95
C ARG A 81 7.30 -6.13 5.67
N THR A 82 7.71 -5.69 6.84
CA THR A 82 7.00 -4.67 7.63
C THR A 82 7.80 -3.37 7.72
N SER A 83 7.10 -2.24 7.78
CA SER A 83 7.67 -0.90 7.92
C SER A 83 6.72 0.01 8.69
N GLY A 84 7.20 1.17 9.16
CA GLY A 84 6.36 2.17 9.82
C GLY A 84 5.43 2.96 8.89
N TYR A 85 5.45 2.69 7.58
CA TYR A 85 4.62 3.36 6.58
C TYR A 85 3.68 2.35 5.93
N VAL A 86 2.39 2.68 5.90
CA VAL A 86 1.37 1.83 5.30
C VAL A 86 0.49 2.63 4.35
N LEU A 87 0.06 1.99 3.26
CA LEU A 87 -1.03 2.44 2.42
C LEU A 87 -2.30 1.67 2.81
N VAL A 88 -3.36 2.38 3.19
CA VAL A 88 -4.66 1.80 3.57
C VAL A 88 -5.62 1.90 2.40
N TYR A 89 -6.38 0.84 2.12
CA TYR A 89 -7.28 0.76 0.97
C TYR A 89 -8.50 -0.13 1.25
N SER A 90 -9.52 -0.04 0.38
CA SER A 90 -10.70 -0.92 0.33
C SER A 90 -10.86 -1.51 -1.06
#